data_AF-A0A496WMF2-F1
#
_entry.id   AF-A0A496WMF2-F1
#
_cell.length_a   1.000
_cell.length_b   1.000
_cell.length_c   1.000
_cell.angle_alpha   90.00
_cell.angle_beta   90.00
_cell.angle_gamma   90.00
#
_symmetry.space_group_name_H-M   'P 1'
#
loop_
_entity.id
_entity.type
_entity.pdbx_description
1 polymer ?
#
loop_
_entity_poly.entity_id
_entity_poly.type
_entity_poly.pdbx_seq_one_letter_code
_entity_poly.pdbx_strand_id
1 'polypeptide(L)' 'MATPADKLASSLEALQKLQEQGAVAIRSRQLTRTNRERLTKNGFLQEVMKGWYIPSRPDEAAG' A
#
# COMPACT_ATOMS: atom_id res chain seq x y z
N MET A 1 12.02 20.09 -5.05
CA MET A 1 10.59 19.81 -5.31
C MET A 1 10.41 18.30 -5.36
N ALA A 2 9.63 17.70 -4.45
CA ALA A 2 9.39 16.27 -4.47
C ALA A 2 8.51 15.91 -5.68
N THR A 3 9.04 15.07 -6.58
CA THR A 3 8.30 14.58 -7.74
C THR A 3 7.15 13.67 -7.27
N PRO A 4 6.11 13.48 -8.09
CA PRO A 4 5.03 12.53 -7.78
C PRO A 4 5.56 11.11 -7.51
N ALA A 5 6.70 10.74 -8.11
CA ALA A 5 7.40 9.50 -7.84
C ALA A 5 7.95 9.41 -6.41
N ASP A 6 8.53 10.49 -5.89
CA ASP A 6 9.09 10.56 -4.52
C ASP A 6 8.01 10.32 -3.47
N LYS A 7 6.83 10.92 -3.68
CA LYS A 7 5.65 10.72 -2.83
C LYS A 7 5.12 9.28 -2.89
N LEU A 8 5.24 8.62 -4.04
CA LEU A 8 4.86 7.21 -4.18
C LEU A 8 5.88 6.30 -3.50
N ALA A 9 7.17 6.60 -3.63
CA ALA A 9 8.26 5.88 -2.98
C ALA A 9 8.09 5.87 -1.44
N SER A 10 7.79 7.02 -0.82
CA SER A 10 7.53 7.06 0.62
C SER A 10 6.31 6.22 1.04
N SER A 11 5.28 6.13 0.20
CA SER A 11 4.11 5.27 0.46
C SER A 11 4.47 3.78 0.31
N LEU A 12 5.32 3.43 -0.66
CA LEU A 12 5.80 2.07 -0.88
C LEU A 12 6.75 1.61 0.23
N GLU A 13 7.65 2.47 0.70
CA GLU A 13 8.51 2.14 1.85
C GLU A 13 7.70 1.82 3.10
N ALA A 14 6.63 2.58 3.37
CA ALA A 14 5.74 2.30 4.49
C ALA A 14 5.05 0.94 4.35
N LEU A 15 4.65 0.58 3.13
CA LEU A 15 4.06 -0.73 2.83
C LEU A 15 5.09 -1.86 2.96
N GLN A 16 6.30 -1.64 2.44
CA GLN A 16 7.40 -2.60 2.46
C GLN A 16 7.83 -2.92 3.89
N LYS A 17 7.96 -1.91 4.75
CA LYS A 17 8.25 -2.11 6.18
C LYS A 17 7.22 -3.03 6.86
N LEU A 18 5.96 -2.96 6.47
CA LEU A 18 4.92 -3.84 7.00
C LEU A 18 5.07 -5.26 6.44
N GLN A 19 5.38 -5.41 5.16
CA GLN A 19 5.66 -6.72 4.55
C GLN A 19 6.90 -7.40 5.16
N GLU A 20 7.97 -6.65 5.43
CA GLU A 20 9.19 -7.16 6.07
C GLU A 20 8.92 -7.66 7.50
N GLN A 21 7.92 -7.09 8.17
CA GLN A 21 7.43 -7.57 9.46
C GLN A 21 6.54 -8.82 9.33
N GLY A 22 6.34 -9.34 8.13
CA GLY A 22 5.43 -10.46 7.85
C GLY A 22 3.95 -10.06 7.83
N ALA A 23 3.64 -8.75 7.77
CA ALA A 23 2.26 -8.30 7.72
C ALA A 23 1.68 -8.46 6.31
N VAL A 24 0.98 -9.59 6.10
CA VAL A 24 0.21 -9.86 4.87
C VAL A 24 -1.06 -9.00 4.82
N ALA A 25 -1.58 -8.58 5.97
CA ALA A 25 -2.81 -7.82 6.08
C ALA A 25 -2.57 -6.48 6.81
N ILE A 26 -2.76 -5.40 6.06
CA ILE A 26 -2.56 -4.02 6.50
C ILE A 26 -3.87 -3.44 7.02
N ARG A 27 -3.84 -2.87 8.23
CA ARG A 27 -5.02 -2.19 8.77
C ARG A 27 -5.04 -0.74 8.32
N SER A 28 -6.23 -0.19 8.16
CA SER A 28 -6.48 1.23 7.92
C SER A 28 -5.77 2.18 8.89
N ARG A 29 -5.43 1.72 10.10
CA ARG A 29 -4.70 2.46 11.15
C ARG A 29 -3.17 2.43 11.00
N GLN A 30 -2.63 1.48 10.24
CA GLN A 30 -1.19 1.32 10.02
C GLN A 30 -0.67 2.21 8.87
N LEU A 31 -1.56 2.63 7.97
CA LEU A 31 -1.26 3.55 6.88
C LEU A 31 -2.02 4.86 7.07
N THR A 32 -1.38 5.97 6.72
CA THR A 32 -2.06 7.27 6.62
C THR A 32 -3.06 7.27 5.48
N ARG A 33 -4.13 8.08 5.61
CA ARG A 33 -5.18 8.22 4.58
C ARG A 33 -4.59 8.50 3.20
N THR A 34 -3.61 9.40 3.12
CA THR A 34 -2.89 9.76 1.89
C THR A 34 -2.15 8.57 1.27
N ASN A 35 -1.40 7.80 2.07
CA ASN A 35 -0.67 6.63 1.56
C ASN A 35 -1.64 5.57 1.06
N ARG A 36 -2.74 5.36 1.79
CA ARG A 36 -3.76 4.36 1.46
C ARG A 36 -4.46 4.69 0.14
N GLU A 37 -4.92 5.92 -0.03
CA GLU A 37 -5.52 6.37 -1.29
C GLU A 37 -4.52 6.28 -2.44
N ARG A 38 -3.25 6.66 -2.22
CA ARG A 38 -2.21 6.58 -3.26
C ARG A 38 -1.89 5.14 -3.65
N LEU A 39 -1.67 4.25 -2.68
CA LEU A 39 -1.34 2.84 -2.93
C LEU A 39 -2.52 2.11 -3.60
N THR A 40 -3.75 2.37 -3.13
CA THR A 40 -4.97 1.78 -3.74
C THR A 40 -5.14 2.26 -5.18
N LYS A 41 -4.97 3.57 -5.42
CA LYS A 41 -5.10 4.16 -6.77
C LYS A 41 -4.03 3.65 -7.75
N ASN A 42 -2.86 3.27 -7.26
CA ASN A 42 -1.78 2.71 -8.07
C ASN A 42 -1.80 1.16 -8.10
N GLY A 43 -2.80 0.50 -7.51
CA GLY A 43 -2.92 -0.97 -7.51
C GLY A 43 -1.97 -1.71 -6.56
N PHE A 44 -1.26 -0.99 -5.69
CA PHE A 44 -0.35 -1.59 -4.70
C PHE A 44 -1.08 -2.10 -3.45
N LEU A 45 -2.34 -1.74 -3.27
CA LEU A 45 -3.12 -2.05 -2.08
C LEU A 45 -4.57 -2.34 -2.46
N GLN A 46 -5.10 -3.46 -1.98
CA GLN A 46 -6.46 -3.90 -2.25
C GLN A 46 -7.25 -4.00 -0.95
N GLU A 47 -8.43 -3.38 -0.89
CA GLU A 47 -9.32 -3.54 0.25
C GLU A 47 -10.00 -4.91 0.18
N VAL A 48 -9.77 -5.76 1.19
CA VAL A 48 -10.38 -7.10 1.27
C VAL A 48 -11.61 -7.11 2.19
N MET A 49 -11.56 -6.32 3.25
CA MET A 49 -12.66 -6.15 4.21
C MET A 49 -12.63 -4.73 4.75
N LYS A 50 -13.75 -4.25 5.31
CA LYS A 50 -13.87 -2.87 5.80
C LYS A 50 -12.76 -2.55 6.82
N GLY A 51 -11.84 -1.68 6.44
CA GLY A 51 -10.69 -1.27 7.27
C GLY A 51 -9.47 -2.20 7.23
N TRP A 52 -9.49 -3.22 6.37
CA TRP A 52 -8.41 -4.17 6.11
C TRP A 52 -8.03 -4.18 4.64
N TYR A 53 -6.72 -4.19 4.40
CA TYR A 53 -6.13 -4.12 3.09
C TYR A 53 -5.06 -5.20 2.96
N ILE A 54 -4.86 -5.70 1.75
CA ILE A 54 -3.72 -6.55 1.42
C ILE A 54 -2.82 -5.79 0.45
N PRO A 55 -1.49 -5.87 0.61
CA PRO A 55 -0.60 -5.42 -0.44
C PRO A 55 -0.82 -6.31 -1.66
N SER A 56 -1.08 -5.69 -2.81
CA SER A 56 -1.13 -6.39 -4.10
C SER A 56 -0.02 -5.82 -4.97
N ARG A 57 0.59 -6.63 -5.82
CA ARG A 57 1.54 -6.11 -6.81
C ARG A 57 0.74 -5.79 -8.07
N PRO A 58 0.79 -4.56 -8.60
CA PRO A 58 0.07 -4.24 -9.85
C PRO A 58 0.56 -5.06 -11.05
N ASP A 59 1.72 -5.70 -10.92
CA ASP A 59 2.35 -6.59 -11.92
C ASP A 59 1.99 -8.07 -11.73
N GLU A 60 1.44 -8.47 -10.58
CA GLU A 60 0.87 -9.80 -10.43
C GLU A 60 -0.53 -9.79 -11.05
N ALA A 61 -0.61 -10.32 -12.27
CA ALA A 61 -1.87 -10.78 -12.83
C ALA A 61 -2.55 -11.69 -11.80
N ALA A 62 -3.76 -11.33 -11.39
CA ALA A 62 -4.61 -12.19 -10.59
C ALA A 62 -4.74 -13.54 -11.32
N GLY A 63 -4.06 -14.57 -10.78
CA GLY A 63 -4.17 -15.96 -11.22
C GLY A 63 -5.45 -16.60 -10.75
#